data_AF-A0A6N0NZ46-F1
#
_entry.id   AF-A0A6N0NZ46-F1
#
_cell.length_a   1.000
_cell.length_b   1.000
_cell.length_c   1.000
_cell.angle_alpha   90.00
_cell.angle_beta   90.00
_cell.angle_gamma   90.00
#
_symmetry.space_group_name_H-M   'P 1'
#
loop_
_entity.id
_entity.type
_entity.pdbx_description
1 polymer ?
#
loop_
_entity_poly.entity_id
_entity_poly.type
_entity_poly.pdbx_seq_one_letter_code
_entity_poly.pdbx_strand_id
1 'polypeptide(L)'
;MLEFPNLLRMLRRVGPNVELISRLVGESEADIINLLNSVKNLSFSPVPANKFLKVTFHRDINGGIYSRVNLKGNFSILFSKRGASVVKFENFSGIPEAYDVMMDTWRLDYEGRSEPQVYEFSYEGEVEPIDASAFSTTSSMNDILKSSLNLGTIQGFVVDYGRRDFILDVITPYEEIKESLQYLPFLRYVMWIKDESIIYLAELSIPEAHVKEVMEVIYEIKNHAHLLFSTTAKDFTRPII
;
A
#
# COMPACT_ATOMS: atom_id res chain seq x y z
N MET A 1 -15.01 10.59 -20.17
CA MET A 1 -14.90 11.03 -18.77
C MET A 1 -14.26 9.90 -18.01
N LEU A 2 -13.00 10.08 -17.68
CA LEU A 2 -12.19 9.09 -16.99
C LEU A 2 -12.79 8.79 -15.62
N GLU A 3 -13.10 7.53 -15.35
CA GLU A 3 -13.54 7.11 -14.03
C GLU A 3 -12.34 6.88 -13.10
N PHE A 4 -12.52 7.16 -11.80
CA PHE A 4 -11.46 7.02 -10.80
C PHE A 4 -10.83 5.62 -10.74
N PRO A 5 -11.59 4.49 -10.83
CA PRO A 5 -11.00 3.16 -10.91
C PRO A 5 -10.00 2.98 -12.07
N ASN A 6 -10.32 3.52 -13.25
CA ASN A 6 -9.44 3.45 -14.41
C ASN A 6 -8.19 4.32 -14.22
N LEU A 7 -8.35 5.51 -13.65
CA LEU A 7 -7.23 6.38 -13.30
C LEU A 7 -6.32 5.72 -12.26
N LEU A 8 -6.87 5.11 -11.20
CA LEU A 8 -6.09 4.45 -10.15
C LEU A 8 -5.19 3.34 -10.72
N ARG A 9 -5.70 2.55 -11.67
CA ARG A 9 -4.90 1.50 -12.34
C ARG A 9 -3.66 2.08 -13.04
N MET A 10 -3.77 3.27 -13.61
CA MET A 10 -2.62 3.97 -14.21
C MET A 10 -1.70 4.56 -13.15
N LEU A 11 -2.27 5.21 -12.12
CA LEU A 11 -1.51 5.79 -11.01
C LEU A 11 -0.63 4.76 -10.29
N ARG A 12 -1.12 3.53 -10.09
CA ARG A 12 -0.31 2.43 -9.50
C ARG A 12 0.91 2.06 -10.34
N ARG A 13 0.87 2.31 -11.65
CA ARG A 13 1.97 2.00 -12.59
C ARG A 13 2.94 3.15 -12.74
N VAL A 14 2.44 4.35 -12.98
CA VAL A 14 3.27 5.49 -13.42
C VAL A 14 3.27 6.67 -12.46
N GLY A 15 2.60 6.55 -11.31
CA GLY A 15 2.43 7.66 -10.36
C GLY A 15 1.57 8.76 -10.99
N PRO A 16 1.60 10.00 -10.48
CA PRO A 16 0.84 11.12 -11.03
C PRO A 16 1.58 11.81 -12.19
N ASN A 17 2.25 11.04 -13.06
CA ASN A 17 2.82 11.57 -14.30
C ASN A 17 1.68 11.88 -15.29
N VAL A 18 1.06 13.06 -15.13
CA VAL A 18 -0.15 13.48 -15.86
C VAL A 18 0.04 13.41 -17.38
N GLU A 19 1.20 13.83 -17.89
CA GLU A 19 1.52 13.79 -19.32
C GLU A 19 1.48 12.34 -19.83
N LEU A 20 2.12 11.41 -19.12
CA LEU A 20 2.13 10.00 -19.51
C LEU A 20 0.73 9.37 -19.38
N ILE A 21 -0.01 9.67 -18.31
CA ILE A 21 -1.38 9.18 -18.11
C ILE A 21 -2.27 9.66 -19.25
N SER A 22 -2.27 10.96 -19.56
CA SER A 22 -3.02 11.60 -20.65
C SER A 22 -2.83 10.86 -21.97
N ARG A 23 -1.57 10.57 -22.32
CA ARG A 23 -1.24 9.81 -23.55
C ARG A 23 -1.73 8.36 -23.52
N LEU A 24 -1.71 7.70 -22.36
CA LEU A 24 -2.12 6.30 -22.21
C LEU A 24 -3.64 6.12 -22.21
N VAL A 25 -4.40 7.05 -21.62
CA VAL A 25 -5.86 6.95 -21.49
C VAL A 25 -6.63 7.76 -22.55
N GLY A 26 -5.97 8.67 -23.26
CA GLY A 26 -6.59 9.51 -24.30
C GLY A 26 -7.51 10.60 -23.73
N GLU A 27 -7.28 11.03 -22.49
CA GLU A 27 -8.06 12.07 -21.79
C GLU A 27 -7.19 13.32 -21.60
N SER A 28 -7.81 14.50 -21.50
CA SER A 28 -7.03 15.74 -21.40
C SER A 28 -6.29 15.84 -20.06
N GLU A 29 -5.10 16.46 -20.06
CA GLU A 29 -4.33 16.68 -18.83
C GLU A 29 -5.15 17.49 -17.79
N ALA A 30 -5.96 18.44 -18.25
CA ALA A 30 -6.83 19.24 -17.39
C ALA A 30 -7.89 18.39 -16.69
N ASP A 31 -8.53 17.46 -17.40
CA ASP A 31 -9.54 16.56 -16.82
C ASP A 31 -8.93 15.61 -15.79
N ILE A 32 -7.73 15.08 -16.09
CA ILE A 32 -6.97 14.24 -15.16
C ILE A 32 -6.61 15.04 -13.90
N ILE A 33 -6.09 16.26 -14.04
CA ILE A 33 -5.75 17.13 -12.90
C ILE A 33 -6.99 17.44 -12.06
N ASN A 34 -8.12 17.76 -12.70
CA ASN A 34 -9.37 18.04 -12.01
C ASN A 34 -9.84 16.83 -11.19
N LEU A 35 -9.77 15.62 -11.75
CA LEU A 35 -10.11 14.39 -11.05
C LEU A 35 -9.11 14.08 -9.91
N LEU A 36 -7.81 14.28 -10.12
CA LEU A 36 -6.82 14.05 -9.06
C LEU A 36 -6.99 15.03 -7.88
N ASN A 37 -7.34 16.28 -8.17
CA ASN A 37 -7.58 17.30 -7.15
C ASN A 37 -8.90 17.10 -6.38
N SER A 38 -9.87 16.38 -6.94
CA SER A 38 -11.11 16.05 -6.22
C SER A 38 -10.95 14.91 -5.22
N VAL A 39 -9.92 14.07 -5.41
CA VAL A 39 -9.63 12.93 -4.53
C VAL A 39 -8.94 13.41 -3.26
N LYS A 40 -9.63 13.26 -2.13
CA LYS A 40 -9.07 13.64 -0.82
C LYS A 40 -7.95 12.70 -0.39
N ASN A 41 -6.98 13.26 0.35
CA ASN A 41 -5.84 12.55 0.92
C ASN A 41 -5.04 11.72 -0.10
N LEU A 42 -4.99 12.17 -1.35
CA LEU A 42 -4.25 11.52 -2.40
C LEU A 42 -2.74 11.59 -2.12
N SER A 43 -2.06 10.45 -2.09
CA SER A 43 -0.60 10.42 -1.99
C SER A 43 -0.03 9.16 -2.63
N PHE A 44 1.26 9.22 -2.95
CA PHE A 44 1.94 8.19 -3.72
C PHE A 44 3.18 7.72 -2.97
N SER A 45 3.23 6.43 -2.68
CA SER A 45 4.41 5.79 -2.11
C SER A 45 5.07 4.94 -3.18
N PRO A 46 6.31 5.24 -3.62
CA PRO A 46 6.97 4.42 -4.63
C PRO A 46 7.12 2.96 -4.18
N VAL A 47 7.12 2.04 -5.13
CA VAL A 47 7.47 0.63 -4.91
C VAL A 47 8.82 0.41 -5.58
N PRO A 48 9.87 0.11 -4.82
CA PRO A 48 11.22 0.06 -5.34
C PRO A 48 11.40 -1.21 -6.15
N ALA A 49 12.21 -1.15 -7.20
CA ALA A 49 12.60 -2.33 -7.99
C ALA A 49 13.69 -3.17 -7.28
N ASN A 50 13.69 -3.22 -5.94
CA ASN A 50 14.88 -3.59 -5.17
C ASN A 50 14.74 -4.97 -4.48
N LYS A 51 15.74 -5.84 -4.72
CA LYS A 51 15.95 -7.13 -4.04
C LYS A 51 16.27 -7.04 -2.53
N PHE A 52 16.67 -5.86 -2.04
CA PHE A 52 16.97 -5.60 -0.62
C PHE A 52 15.74 -5.15 0.18
N LEU A 53 14.55 -5.24 -0.42
CA LEU A 53 13.33 -5.03 0.34
C LEU A 53 13.25 -6.10 1.42
N LYS A 54 13.47 -5.67 2.66
CA LYS A 54 13.41 -6.53 3.83
C LYS A 54 12.38 -5.96 4.79
N VAL A 55 11.75 -6.81 5.57
CA VAL A 55 10.89 -6.38 6.67
C VAL A 55 11.59 -6.72 7.98
N THR A 56 11.65 -5.74 8.88
CA THR A 56 12.14 -5.92 10.25
C THR A 56 11.06 -5.57 11.25
N PHE A 57 10.93 -6.40 12.28
CA PHE A 57 10.11 -6.12 13.45
C PHE A 57 11.03 -5.78 14.62
N HIS A 58 10.77 -4.66 15.29
CA HIS A 58 11.50 -4.30 16.50
C HIS A 58 10.87 -5.01 17.69
N ARG A 59 11.70 -5.58 18.56
CA ARG A 59 11.28 -6.03 19.89
C ARG A 59 11.46 -4.87 20.87
N ASP A 60 10.46 -4.62 21.71
CA ASP A 60 10.59 -3.82 22.93
C ASP A 60 11.73 -4.37 23.82
N ILE A 61 12.36 -3.48 24.59
CA ILE A 61 13.35 -3.70 25.65
C ILE A 61 12.91 -4.81 26.64
N ASN A 62 11.60 -4.99 26.83
CA ASN A 62 11.01 -6.03 27.68
C ASN A 62 10.62 -7.33 26.95
N GLY A 63 10.99 -7.48 25.67
CA GLY A 63 10.80 -8.70 24.89
C GLY A 63 9.37 -9.00 24.41
N GLY A 64 8.37 -8.21 24.82
CA GLY A 64 6.95 -8.54 24.69
C GLY A 64 6.16 -7.87 23.57
N ILE A 65 6.73 -6.94 22.79
CA ILE A 65 5.98 -6.17 21.79
C ILE A 65 6.77 -6.14 20.48
N TYR A 66 6.21 -6.76 19.45
CA TYR A 66 6.65 -6.59 18.07
C TYR A 66 6.07 -5.29 17.55
N SER A 67 6.91 -4.28 17.38
CA SER A 67 6.52 -3.05 16.72
C SER A 67 7.17 -2.97 15.34
N ARG A 68 6.35 -2.82 14.30
CA ARG A 68 6.82 -2.37 13.00
C ARG A 68 6.69 -0.85 12.99
N VAL A 69 7.66 -0.14 12.41
CA VAL A 69 7.48 1.29 12.18
C VAL A 69 6.29 1.44 11.23
N ASN A 70 5.20 2.04 11.70
CA ASN A 70 4.06 2.44 10.90
C ASN A 70 4.44 3.73 10.17
N LEU A 71 4.64 3.59 8.88
CA LEU A 71 5.31 4.58 8.08
C LEU A 71 4.26 5.44 7.38
N LYS A 72 3.71 6.41 8.12
CA LYS A 72 2.98 7.50 7.48
C LYS A 72 3.81 8.76 7.51
N GLY A 73 4.54 8.92 6.41
CA GLY A 73 5.48 10.00 6.21
C GLY A 73 6.69 9.47 5.48
N ASN A 74 6.47 8.95 4.27
CA ASN A 74 7.51 8.84 3.25
C ASN A 74 8.31 7.52 3.18
N PHE A 75 7.57 6.41 3.12
CA PHE A 75 7.87 5.14 2.44
C PHE A 75 7.67 3.92 3.35
N SER A 76 6.58 3.19 3.11
CA SER A 76 6.04 2.21 4.05
C SER A 76 6.70 0.84 4.07
N ILE A 77 7.96 0.76 3.66
CA ILE A 77 8.73 -0.48 3.73
C ILE A 77 10.11 -0.12 4.29
N LEU A 78 10.41 -0.60 5.48
CA LEU A 78 11.73 -0.39 6.10
C LEU A 78 12.79 -1.03 5.20
N PHE A 79 13.46 -0.25 4.36
CA PHE A 79 14.68 -0.71 3.72
C PHE A 79 15.70 -1.00 4.81
N SER A 80 15.85 -2.26 5.15
CA SER A 80 16.84 -2.69 6.11
C SER A 80 17.83 -3.60 5.40
N LYS A 81 19.12 -3.42 5.73
CA LYS A 81 20.13 -4.42 5.36
C LYS A 81 19.90 -5.75 6.11
N ARG A 82 19.10 -5.72 7.18
CA ARG A 82 18.73 -6.84 8.06
C ARG A 82 17.23 -7.16 7.94
N GLY A 83 16.79 -8.35 8.35
CA GLY A 83 15.37 -8.74 8.29
C GLY A 83 15.07 -9.79 7.21
N ALA A 84 13.80 -10.15 7.10
CA ALA A 84 13.32 -11.18 6.19
C ALA A 84 13.03 -10.59 4.81
N SER A 85 13.42 -11.32 3.76
CA SER A 85 13.35 -10.82 2.38
C SER A 85 11.92 -10.85 1.85
N VAL A 86 11.52 -9.78 1.16
CA VAL A 86 10.27 -9.75 0.40
C VAL A 86 10.53 -10.30 -1.00
N VAL A 87 9.83 -11.37 -1.38
CA VAL A 87 10.01 -12.03 -2.70
C VAL A 87 8.94 -11.62 -3.72
N LYS A 88 7.79 -11.16 -3.23
CA LYS A 88 6.68 -10.68 -4.05
C LYS A 88 5.92 -9.58 -3.31
N PHE A 89 5.50 -8.55 -4.03
CA PHE A 89 4.66 -7.47 -3.54
C PHE A 89 3.39 -7.37 -4.37
N GLU A 90 2.24 -7.48 -3.73
CA GLU A 90 0.92 -7.35 -4.35
C GLU A 90 0.33 -6.00 -3.93
N ASN A 91 0.28 -5.05 -4.85
CA ASN A 91 -0.23 -3.70 -4.60
C ASN A 91 -1.71 -3.60 -4.96
N PHE A 92 -2.56 -3.47 -3.95
CA PHE A 92 -3.99 -3.28 -4.12
C PHE A 92 -4.33 -1.80 -4.18
N SER A 93 -3.73 -0.97 -3.32
CA SER A 93 -4.08 0.45 -3.10
C SER A 93 -5.54 0.65 -2.66
N GLY A 94 -6.20 -0.38 -2.15
CA GLY A 94 -7.64 -0.41 -1.91
C GLY A 94 -8.46 -0.77 -3.16
N ILE A 95 -9.78 -0.92 -2.98
CA ILE A 95 -10.73 -1.22 -4.06
C ILE A 95 -11.37 0.09 -4.54
N PRO A 96 -10.95 0.65 -5.70
CA PRO A 96 -11.47 1.94 -6.13
C PRO A 96 -12.97 1.92 -6.46
N GLU A 97 -13.50 0.78 -6.91
CA GLU A 97 -14.92 0.61 -7.18
C GLU A 97 -15.80 0.72 -5.92
N ALA A 98 -15.20 0.52 -4.73
CA ALA A 98 -15.85 0.68 -3.44
C ALA A 98 -15.72 2.10 -2.86
N TYR A 99 -15.03 3.02 -3.53
CA TYR A 99 -14.78 4.38 -3.04
C TYR A 99 -15.57 5.43 -3.82
N ASP A 100 -16.33 6.25 -3.09
CA ASP A 100 -17.02 7.42 -3.63
C ASP A 100 -16.14 8.66 -3.46
N VAL A 101 -15.61 9.16 -4.58
CA VAL A 101 -14.73 10.35 -4.62
C VAL A 101 -15.45 11.62 -4.14
N MET A 102 -16.74 11.76 -4.45
CA MET A 102 -17.51 12.98 -4.16
C MET A 102 -17.83 13.07 -2.68
N MET A 103 -18.18 11.93 -2.07
CA MET A 103 -18.55 11.85 -0.67
C MET A 103 -17.35 11.59 0.25
N ASP A 104 -16.21 11.16 -0.28
CA ASP A 104 -15.05 10.67 0.49
C ASP A 104 -15.47 9.53 1.45
N THR A 105 -16.20 8.57 0.91
CA THR A 105 -16.75 7.44 1.67
C THR A 105 -16.43 6.11 0.99
N TRP A 106 -16.28 5.08 1.81
CA TRP A 106 -16.04 3.71 1.36
C TRP A 106 -17.26 2.84 1.61
N ARG A 107 -17.50 1.91 0.68
CA ARG A 107 -18.58 0.94 0.69
C ARG A 107 -18.06 -0.44 1.10
N LEU A 108 -18.50 -0.92 2.26
CA LEU A 108 -18.16 -2.27 2.75
C LEU A 108 -18.97 -3.38 2.05
N ASP A 109 -20.13 -3.03 1.47
CA ASP A 109 -21.03 -3.96 0.78
C ASP A 109 -20.59 -4.29 -0.66
N TYR A 110 -19.37 -3.89 -1.05
CA TYR A 110 -18.84 -4.20 -2.37
C TYR A 110 -18.40 -5.67 -2.45
N GLU A 111 -19.04 -6.45 -3.32
CA GLU A 111 -18.83 -7.91 -3.42
C GLU A 111 -17.67 -8.32 -4.34
N GLY A 112 -16.89 -7.37 -4.87
CA GLY A 112 -15.79 -7.67 -5.78
C GLY A 112 -14.47 -7.99 -5.07
N ARG A 113 -13.76 -9.01 -5.56
CA ARG A 113 -12.39 -9.31 -5.14
C ARG A 113 -11.42 -8.29 -5.75
N SER A 114 -10.52 -7.76 -4.93
CA SER A 114 -9.48 -6.84 -5.39
C SER A 114 -8.42 -7.54 -6.24
N GLU A 115 -8.03 -6.93 -7.35
CA GLU A 115 -6.93 -7.41 -8.19
C GLU A 115 -5.65 -6.59 -7.95
N PRO A 116 -4.55 -7.23 -7.52
CA PRO A 116 -3.32 -6.53 -7.25
C PRO A 116 -2.55 -6.24 -8.54
N GLN A 117 -1.82 -5.13 -8.53
CA GLN A 117 -0.63 -5.03 -9.37
C GLN A 117 0.51 -5.82 -8.69
N VAL A 118 0.99 -6.86 -9.36
CA VAL A 118 2.00 -7.77 -8.83
C VAL A 118 3.40 -7.31 -9.25
N TYR A 119 4.32 -7.29 -8.28
CA TYR A 119 5.74 -7.10 -8.50
C TYR A 119 6.51 -8.31 -7.97
N GLU A 120 7.24 -8.98 -8.85
CA GLU A 120 8.10 -10.11 -8.51
C GLU A 120 9.56 -9.64 -8.53
N PHE A 121 10.28 -9.92 -7.44
CA PHE A 121 11.66 -9.48 -7.28
C PHE A 121 12.62 -10.59 -7.71
N SER A 122 12.89 -10.65 -9.01
CA SER A 122 13.88 -11.57 -9.63
C SER A 122 15.25 -10.86 -9.72
N TYR A 123 16.29 -11.44 -9.11
CA TYR A 123 17.71 -11.01 -9.06
C TYR A 123 18.29 -10.53 -10.43
N GLU A 124 19.34 -9.70 -10.62
CA GLU A 124 20.74 -9.78 -10.15
C GLU A 124 21.44 -8.41 -9.88
N GLY A 125 20.91 -7.28 -10.33
CA GLY A 125 21.58 -5.97 -10.26
C GLY A 125 21.73 -5.38 -8.85
N GLU A 126 22.77 -4.58 -8.63
CA GLU A 126 22.93 -3.72 -7.45
C GLU A 126 22.52 -2.29 -7.82
N VAL A 127 21.32 -1.88 -7.44
CA VAL A 127 20.97 -0.46 -7.41
C VAL A 127 20.54 -0.13 -6.00
N GLU A 128 21.22 0.82 -5.37
CA GLU A 128 20.82 1.32 -4.06
C GLU A 128 19.42 1.92 -4.16
N PRO A 129 18.53 1.61 -3.20
CA PRO A 129 17.20 2.18 -3.20
C PRO A 129 17.30 3.70 -3.03
N ILE A 130 16.43 4.43 -3.71
CA ILE A 130 16.27 5.86 -3.49
C ILE A 130 15.68 6.03 -2.09
N ASP A 131 16.30 6.89 -1.28
CA ASP A 131 15.71 7.35 -0.02
C ASP A 131 14.36 7.97 -0.34
N ALA A 132 13.32 7.22 -0.01
CA ALA A 132 12.04 7.46 -0.62
C ALA A 132 11.32 8.61 0.08
N SER A 133 10.60 9.38 -0.72
CA SER A 133 9.59 10.30 -0.25
C SER A 133 8.24 9.92 -0.83
N ALA A 134 7.21 9.85 0.04
CA ALA A 134 5.84 9.91 -0.44
C ALA A 134 5.51 11.37 -0.73
N PHE A 135 4.65 11.55 -1.71
CA PHE A 135 4.37 12.87 -2.25
C PHE A 135 2.86 13.01 -2.46
N SER A 136 2.34 14.17 -2.08
CA SER A 136 0.91 14.41 -1.79
C SER A 136 0.15 15.15 -2.89
N THR A 137 0.84 15.56 -3.96
CA THR A 137 0.26 16.29 -5.09
C THR A 137 0.85 15.83 -6.42
N THR A 138 0.14 16.07 -7.52
CA THR A 138 0.69 15.91 -8.89
C THR A 138 1.98 16.72 -9.09
N SER A 139 2.03 17.95 -8.54
CA SER A 139 3.19 18.83 -8.59
C SER A 139 4.35 18.38 -7.70
N SER A 140 4.11 17.55 -6.70
CA SER A 140 5.13 17.08 -5.76
C SER A 140 5.99 15.93 -6.29
N MET A 141 5.64 15.37 -7.46
CA MET A 141 6.50 14.41 -8.15
C MET A 141 7.72 15.13 -8.74
N ASN A 142 8.89 14.91 -8.14
CA ASN A 142 10.14 15.53 -8.60
C ASN A 142 10.78 14.77 -9.78
N ASP A 143 11.73 15.42 -10.45
CA ASP A 143 12.41 14.85 -11.62
C ASP A 143 13.28 13.63 -11.27
N ILE A 144 13.77 13.52 -10.03
CA ILE A 144 14.50 12.34 -9.56
C ILE A 144 13.59 11.12 -9.59
N LEU A 145 12.37 11.22 -9.05
CA LEU A 145 11.38 10.14 -9.06
C LEU A 145 10.93 9.79 -10.47
N LYS A 146 10.73 10.80 -11.34
CA LYS A 146 10.42 10.56 -12.76
C LYS A 146 11.54 9.81 -13.48
N SER A 147 12.79 10.27 -13.29
CA SER A 147 13.97 9.63 -13.86
C SER A 147 14.12 8.19 -13.36
N SER A 148 13.90 7.98 -12.07
CA SER A 148 13.95 6.68 -11.41
C SER A 148 12.92 5.69 -11.95
N LEU A 149 11.69 6.16 -12.16
CA LEU A 149 10.66 5.38 -12.85
C LEU A 149 11.10 5.02 -14.28
N ASN A 150 11.63 5.98 -15.03
CA ASN A 150 12.10 5.76 -16.41
C ASN A 150 13.31 4.81 -16.49
N LEU A 151 14.17 4.82 -15.48
CA LEU A 151 15.32 3.92 -15.33
C LEU A 151 14.95 2.54 -14.76
N GLY A 152 13.69 2.34 -14.38
CA GLY A 152 13.19 1.08 -13.83
C GLY A 152 13.61 0.80 -12.39
N THR A 153 14.06 1.81 -11.64
CA THR A 153 14.40 1.67 -10.21
C THR A 153 13.17 1.73 -9.29
N ILE A 154 12.03 2.19 -9.83
CA ILE A 154 10.70 2.14 -9.23
C ILE A 154 9.82 1.31 -10.17
N GLN A 155 9.12 0.30 -9.65
CA GLN A 155 8.23 -0.58 -10.43
C GLN A 155 6.77 -0.09 -10.45
N GLY A 156 6.41 0.79 -9.52
CA GLY A 156 5.09 1.40 -9.43
C GLY A 156 4.91 2.17 -8.14
N PHE A 157 3.66 2.39 -7.75
CA PHE A 157 3.30 3.22 -6.60
C PHE A 157 2.12 2.59 -5.85
N VAL A 158 2.24 2.46 -4.53
CA VAL A 158 1.05 2.34 -3.67
C VAL A 158 0.39 3.71 -3.65
N VAL A 159 -0.87 3.77 -4.09
CA VAL A 159 -1.63 5.01 -4.16
C VAL A 159 -2.56 5.05 -2.99
N ASP A 160 -2.42 6.07 -2.16
CA ASP A 160 -3.33 6.30 -1.07
C ASP A 160 -4.35 7.36 -1.42
N TYR A 161 -5.62 7.12 -1.12
CA TYR A 161 -6.72 8.05 -1.33
C TYR A 161 -7.82 7.80 -0.30
N GLY A 162 -8.70 8.78 -0.18
CA GLY A 162 -9.79 8.77 0.79
C GLY A 162 -9.30 8.88 2.23
N ARG A 163 -10.16 9.31 3.14
CA ARG A 163 -9.82 9.34 4.56
C ARG A 163 -9.68 7.92 5.12
N ARG A 164 -8.46 7.57 5.55
CA ARG A 164 -8.14 6.30 6.22
C ARG A 164 -7.23 6.60 7.41
N ASP A 165 -7.74 6.39 8.61
CA ASP A 165 -7.20 6.90 9.89
C ASP A 165 -6.43 5.84 10.68
N PHE A 166 -6.70 4.57 10.40
CA PHE A 166 -6.13 3.43 11.10
C PHE A 166 -5.35 2.53 10.15
N ILE A 167 -4.37 1.83 10.70
CA ILE A 167 -3.57 0.85 10.00
C ILE A 167 -3.63 -0.45 10.80
N LEU A 168 -3.92 -1.53 10.08
CA LEU A 168 -3.91 -2.88 10.61
C LEU A 168 -3.01 -3.74 9.74
N ASP A 169 -1.91 -4.24 10.33
CA ASP A 169 -1.11 -5.30 9.75
C ASP A 169 -1.69 -6.65 10.18
N VAL A 170 -1.90 -7.54 9.21
CA VAL A 170 -2.26 -8.94 9.42
C VAL A 170 -1.11 -9.81 8.92
N ILE A 171 -0.47 -10.53 9.84
CA ILE A 171 0.69 -11.38 9.55
C ILE A 171 0.27 -12.84 9.71
N THR A 172 0.36 -13.63 8.65
CA THR A 172 -0.16 -14.99 8.66
C THR A 172 0.64 -15.90 7.72
N PRO A 173 0.88 -17.18 8.07
CA PRO A 173 1.42 -18.17 7.13
C PRO A 173 0.35 -18.79 6.22
N TYR A 174 -0.94 -18.49 6.43
CA TYR A 174 -2.05 -19.14 5.73
C TYR A 174 -2.49 -18.34 4.51
N GLU A 175 -2.36 -18.94 3.32
CA GLU A 175 -2.75 -18.29 2.06
C GLU A 175 -4.25 -17.96 2.01
N GLU A 176 -5.12 -18.83 2.54
CA GLU A 176 -6.57 -18.62 2.60
C GLU A 176 -6.98 -17.34 3.33
N ILE A 177 -6.25 -16.97 4.39
CA ILE A 177 -6.48 -15.71 5.12
C ILE A 177 -6.09 -14.54 4.23
N LYS A 178 -4.92 -14.62 3.59
CA LYS A 178 -4.44 -13.62 2.64
C LYS A 178 -5.41 -13.43 1.47
N GLU A 179 -6.00 -14.50 0.94
CA GLU A 179 -7.04 -14.41 -0.10
C GLU A 179 -8.33 -13.78 0.41
N SER A 180 -8.76 -14.13 1.62
CA SER A 180 -9.97 -13.57 2.24
C SER A 180 -9.86 -12.06 2.47
N LEU A 181 -8.68 -11.56 2.82
CA LEU A 181 -8.44 -10.12 2.98
C LEU A 181 -8.60 -9.32 1.67
N GLN A 182 -8.53 -9.96 0.50
CA GLN A 182 -8.69 -9.29 -0.80
C GLN A 182 -10.12 -8.81 -1.06
N TYR A 183 -11.09 -9.23 -0.24
CA TYR A 183 -12.46 -8.73 -0.27
C TYR A 183 -12.65 -7.46 0.57
N LEU A 184 -11.68 -7.10 1.41
CA LEU A 184 -11.75 -5.87 2.19
C LEU A 184 -11.31 -4.67 1.33
N PRO A 185 -12.16 -3.64 1.16
CA PRO A 185 -11.85 -2.46 0.33
C PRO A 185 -10.59 -1.69 0.73
N PHE A 186 -10.14 -1.90 1.97
CA PHE A 186 -9.08 -1.16 2.63
C PHE A 186 -7.69 -1.77 2.46
N LEU A 187 -7.59 -2.94 1.82
CA LEU A 187 -6.32 -3.63 1.62
C LEU A 187 -5.38 -2.76 0.77
N ARG A 188 -4.26 -2.29 1.36
CA ARG A 188 -3.25 -1.48 0.65
C ARG A 188 -2.31 -2.37 -0.15
N TYR A 189 -1.71 -3.35 0.50
CA TYR A 189 -0.78 -4.26 -0.14
C TYR A 189 -0.63 -5.57 0.65
N VAL A 190 -0.06 -6.57 -0.01
CA VAL A 190 0.41 -7.81 0.61
C VAL A 190 1.87 -8.04 0.21
N MET A 191 2.73 -8.28 1.20
CA MET A 191 4.10 -8.73 1.00
C MET A 191 4.20 -10.23 1.25
N TRP A 192 4.90 -10.92 0.35
CA TRP A 192 5.32 -12.31 0.55
C TRP A 192 6.72 -12.28 1.14
N ILE A 193 6.82 -12.61 2.41
CA ILE A 193 8.06 -12.59 3.18
C ILE A 193 8.59 -14.03 3.24
N LYS A 194 9.84 -14.23 2.82
CA LYS A 194 10.51 -15.53 2.88
C LYS A 194 11.38 -15.60 4.14
N ASP A 195 10.97 -16.46 5.07
CA ASP A 195 11.68 -16.78 6.32
C ASP A 195 11.43 -18.26 6.68
N GLU A 196 12.32 -19.16 6.22
CA GLU A 196 12.17 -20.63 6.20
C GLU A 196 10.95 -21.16 5.40
N SER A 197 9.80 -20.52 5.54
CA SER A 197 8.54 -20.68 4.80
C SER A 197 8.06 -19.31 4.28
N ILE A 198 6.95 -19.28 3.55
CA ILE A 198 6.32 -18.02 3.11
C ILE A 198 5.36 -17.53 4.19
N ILE A 199 5.51 -16.27 4.57
CA ILE A 199 4.62 -15.54 5.46
C ILE A 199 4.03 -14.37 4.69
N TYR A 200 2.73 -14.14 4.83
CA TYR A 200 2.02 -13.02 4.26
C TYR A 200 1.91 -11.90 5.28
N LEU A 201 2.33 -10.69 4.90
CA LEU A 201 2.07 -9.46 5.63
C LEU A 201 1.12 -8.61 4.79
N ALA A 202 -0.13 -8.53 5.21
CA ALA A 202 -1.15 -7.69 4.60
C ALA A 202 -1.32 -6.42 5.42
N GLU A 203 -1.31 -5.25 4.77
CA GLU A 203 -1.59 -3.98 5.44
C GLU A 203 -2.93 -3.43 4.96
N LEU A 204 -3.83 -3.19 5.91
CA LEU A 204 -5.10 -2.51 5.68
C LEU A 204 -5.01 -1.09 6.21
N SER A 205 -5.56 -0.14 5.47
CA SER A 205 -5.76 1.23 5.95
C SER A 205 -7.23 1.56 6.02
N ILE A 206 -7.74 1.70 7.23
CA ILE A 206 -9.16 1.62 7.52
C ILE A 206 -9.67 3.01 7.91
N PRO A 207 -10.75 3.51 7.28
CA PRO A 207 -11.48 4.69 7.75
C PRO A 207 -12.04 4.45 9.15
N GLU A 208 -12.01 5.47 10.01
CA GLU A 208 -12.58 5.36 11.37
C GLU A 208 -13.99 4.75 11.40
N ALA A 209 -14.84 5.13 10.42
CA ALA A 209 -16.22 4.67 10.31
C ALA A 209 -16.38 3.14 10.14
N HIS A 210 -15.33 2.44 9.69
CA HIS A 210 -15.38 1.01 9.33
C HIS A 210 -14.46 0.15 10.20
N VAL A 211 -13.80 0.74 11.21
CA VAL A 211 -12.85 0.02 12.07
C VAL A 211 -13.54 -1.12 12.81
N LYS A 212 -14.75 -0.88 13.34
CA LYS A 212 -15.46 -1.88 14.13
C LYS A 212 -15.78 -3.12 13.29
N GLU A 213 -16.35 -2.93 12.13
CA GLU A 213 -16.74 -3.97 11.17
C GLU A 213 -15.53 -4.79 10.72
N VAL A 214 -14.43 -4.10 10.38
CA VAL A 214 -13.19 -4.80 10.01
C VAL A 214 -12.64 -5.60 11.18
N MET A 215 -12.66 -5.03 12.39
CA MET A 215 -12.16 -5.73 13.58
C MET A 215 -13.00 -6.97 13.94
N GLU A 216 -14.31 -6.96 13.67
CA GLU A 216 -15.17 -8.14 13.83
C GLU A 216 -14.76 -9.27 12.90
N VAL A 217 -14.52 -8.99 11.61
CA VAL A 217 -14.00 -9.97 10.63
C VAL A 217 -12.62 -10.49 11.05
N ILE A 218 -11.74 -9.59 11.49
CA ILE A 218 -10.38 -9.92 11.89
C ILE A 218 -10.35 -10.75 13.18
N TYR A 219 -11.32 -10.58 14.06
CA TYR A 219 -11.43 -11.36 15.29
C TYR A 219 -11.60 -12.86 15.02
N GLU A 220 -12.26 -13.23 13.91
CA GLU A 220 -12.45 -14.63 13.53
C GLU A 220 -11.14 -15.33 13.15
N ILE A 221 -10.18 -14.59 12.60
CA ILE A 221 -8.88 -15.11 12.14
C ILE A 221 -7.74 -14.92 13.15
N LYS A 222 -8.00 -14.29 14.31
CA LYS A 222 -6.95 -13.89 15.28
C LYS A 222 -6.08 -15.03 15.81
N ASN A 223 -6.60 -16.27 15.83
CA ASN A 223 -5.84 -17.43 16.30
C ASN A 223 -4.86 -17.97 15.23
N HIS A 224 -4.98 -17.48 13.99
CA HIS A 224 -4.21 -17.90 12.82
C HIS A 224 -3.39 -16.74 12.22
N ALA A 225 -3.41 -15.57 12.87
CA ALA A 225 -2.69 -14.39 12.42
C ALA A 225 -2.20 -13.55 13.61
N HIS A 226 -1.03 -12.94 13.46
CA HIS A 226 -0.59 -11.85 14.33
C HIS A 226 -1.11 -10.53 13.80
N LEU A 227 -1.70 -9.73 14.70
CA LEU A 227 -2.34 -8.47 14.36
C LEU A 227 -1.59 -7.31 14.98
N LEU A 228 -1.16 -6.34 14.16
CA LEU A 228 -0.56 -5.10 14.65
C LEU A 228 -1.41 -3.91 14.25
N PHE A 229 -1.73 -3.03 15.19
CA PHE A 229 -2.61 -1.89 14.98
C PHE A 229 -1.92 -0.57 15.31
N SER A 230 -2.29 0.48 14.58
CA SER A 230 -1.92 1.85 14.89
C SER A 230 -2.87 2.86 14.24
N THR A 231 -2.72 4.10 14.66
CA THR A 231 -3.26 5.27 13.98
C THR A 231 -2.23 5.82 13.01
N THR A 232 -2.70 6.54 12.01
CA THR A 232 -1.87 7.20 11.01
C THR A 232 -0.98 8.33 11.53
N ALA A 233 -1.20 8.77 12.78
CA ALA A 233 -0.40 9.78 13.47
C ALA A 233 0.79 9.20 14.26
N LYS A 234 0.96 7.87 14.30
CA LYS A 234 2.00 7.20 15.07
C LYS A 234 2.93 6.45 14.15
N ASP A 235 4.22 6.53 14.47
CA ASP A 235 5.28 5.89 13.72
C ASP A 235 5.38 4.38 13.96
N PHE A 236 4.53 3.73 14.77
CA PHE A 236 4.68 2.32 15.13
C PHE A 236 3.33 1.59 15.21
N THR A 237 3.22 0.42 14.56
CA THR A 237 2.17 -0.57 14.84
C THR A 237 2.53 -1.38 16.08
N ARG A 238 1.53 -1.76 16.87
CA ARG A 238 1.69 -2.54 18.10
C ARG A 238 0.70 -3.70 18.11
N PRO A 239 1.01 -4.83 18.79
CA PRO A 239 0.08 -5.93 18.91
C PRO A 239 -1.24 -5.47 19.53
N ILE A 240 -2.35 -5.99 19.01
CA ILE A 240 -3.65 -5.89 19.68
C ILE A 240 -3.65 -6.90 20.81
N ILE A 241 -3.73 -6.43 22.06
CA ILE A 241 -3.81 -7.27 23.27
C ILE A 241 -5.29 -7.45 23.63
#